data_AF-A0AAD6YMQ2-F1
#
_entry.id   AF-A0AAD6YMQ2-F1
#
_cell.length_a   1.000
_cell.length_b   1.000
_cell.length_c   1.000
_cell.angle_alpha   90.00
_cell.angle_beta   90.00
_cell.angle_gamma   90.00
#
_symmetry.space_group_name_H-M   'P 1'
#
loop_
_entity.id
_entity.type
_entity.pdbx_description
1 polymer ?
#
loop_
_entity_poly.entity_id
_entity_poly.type
_entity_poly.pdbx_seq_one_letter_code
_entity_poly.pdbx_strand_id
1 'polypeptide(L)'
;MSSALVAEVSGYRFVNVWDLVPLTILVYDHLLTLDAEIDYMWRKPKRFGFFLFVLLRYISVVATTVIININFRNIPVERCSP
;
A
#
# COMPACT_ATOMS: atom_id res chain seq x y z
N MET A 1 34.69 -5.05 -2.94
CA MET A 1 33.54 -5.51 -2.12
C MET A 1 32.49 -4.42 -1.93
N SER A 2 32.84 -3.15 -1.65
CA SER A 2 31.84 -2.07 -1.51
C SER A 2 30.97 -1.79 -2.75
N SER A 3 31.46 -1.96 -3.98
CA SER A 3 30.67 -1.67 -5.19
C SER A 3 29.52 -2.67 -5.45
N ALA A 4 29.68 -3.93 -5.02
CA ALA A 4 28.63 -4.95 -5.16
C ALA A 4 27.50 -4.73 -4.13
N LEU A 5 27.86 -4.35 -2.90
CA LEU A 5 26.90 -4.02 -1.84
C LEU A 5 26.06 -2.78 -2.21
N VAL A 6 26.68 -1.75 -2.77
CA VAL A 6 25.96 -0.56 -3.24
C VAL A 6 24.97 -0.91 -4.35
N ALA A 7 25.29 -1.85 -5.24
CA ALA A 7 24.37 -2.30 -6.29
C ALA A 7 23.17 -3.08 -5.71
N GLU A 8 23.40 -3.91 -4.69
CA GLU A 8 22.36 -4.67 -4.00
C GLU A 8 21.41 -3.73 -3.22
N VAL A 9 21.96 -2.82 -2.40
CA VAL A 9 21.21 -1.83 -1.61
C VAL A 9 20.41 -0.87 -2.50
N SER A 10 20.97 -0.49 -3.65
CA SER A 10 20.27 0.33 -4.65
C SER A 10 19.02 -0.38 -5.18
N GLY A 11 19.14 -1.68 -5.50
CA GLY A 11 18.02 -2.52 -5.92
C GLY A 11 16.89 -2.57 -4.88
N TYR A 12 17.23 -2.78 -3.60
CA TYR A 12 16.26 -2.79 -2.50
C TYR A 12 15.55 -1.44 -2.30
N ARG A 13 16.27 -0.31 -2.41
CA ARG A 13 15.66 1.03 -2.33
C ARG A 13 14.66 1.29 -3.44
N PHE A 14 14.98 0.85 -4.66
CA PHE A 14 14.05 1.03 -5.79
C PHE A 14 12.76 0.25 -5.55
N VAL A 15 12.85 -1.04 -5.20
CA VAL A 15 11.67 -1.89 -4.98
C VAL A 15 10.72 -1.28 -3.95
N ASN A 16 11.23 -0.81 -2.81
CA ASN A 16 10.40 -0.22 -1.75
C ASN A 16 9.73 1.10 -2.15
N VAL A 17 10.37 1.92 -2.99
CA VAL A 17 9.76 3.17 -3.49
C VAL A 17 8.70 2.85 -4.55
N TRP A 18 8.94 1.85 -5.40
CA TRP A 18 7.99 1.42 -6.42
C TRP A 18 6.73 0.79 -5.81
N ASP A 19 6.83 0.14 -4.64
CA ASP A 19 5.67 -0.40 -3.91
C ASP A 19 4.67 0.68 -3.46
N LEU A 20 5.09 1.95 -3.35
CA LEU A 20 4.20 3.06 -2.99
C LEU A 20 3.29 3.52 -4.14
N VAL A 21 3.70 3.25 -5.39
CA VAL A 21 2.95 3.62 -6.60
C VAL A 21 1.58 2.91 -6.67
N PRO A 22 1.48 1.58 -6.53
CA PRO A 22 0.18 0.92 -6.53
C PRO A 22 -0.67 1.35 -5.34
N LEU A 23 -0.08 1.60 -4.16
CA LEU A 23 -0.84 2.07 -2.99
C LEU A 23 -1.44 3.47 -3.21
N THR A 24 -0.67 4.40 -3.79
CA THR A 24 -1.15 5.75 -4.09
C THR A 24 -2.22 5.76 -5.17
N ILE A 25 -2.05 4.98 -6.24
CA ILE A 25 -3.07 4.80 -7.28
C ILE A 25 -4.33 4.18 -6.69
N LEU A 26 -4.19 3.14 -5.87
CA LEU A 26 -5.30 2.47 -5.21
C LEU A 26 -6.08 3.48 -4.35
N VAL A 27 -5.41 4.22 -3.46
CA VAL A 27 -6.07 5.24 -2.61
C VAL A 27 -6.73 6.34 -3.45
N TYR A 28 -6.08 6.79 -4.52
CA TYR A 28 -6.63 7.82 -5.40
C TYR A 28 -7.91 7.36 -6.12
N ASP A 29 -7.90 6.14 -6.66
CA ASP A 29 -9.07 5.52 -7.27
C ASP A 29 -10.22 5.31 -6.25
N HIS A 30 -9.87 5.04 -4.98
CA HIS A 30 -10.84 4.95 -3.90
C HIS A 30 -11.49 6.30 -3.63
N LEU A 31 -10.72 7.38 -3.46
CA LEU A 31 -11.27 8.72 -3.19
C LEU A 31 -12.22 9.19 -4.29
N LEU A 32 -11.92 8.87 -5.55
CA LEU A 32 -12.76 9.20 -6.71
C LEU A 32 -14.10 8.46 -6.72
N THR A 33 -14.12 7.19 -6.31
CA THR A 33 -15.34 6.37 -6.31
C THR A 33 -16.13 6.50 -5.01
N LEU A 34 -15.50 6.95 -3.93
CA LEU A 34 -16.09 7.04 -2.59
C LEU A 34 -17.16 8.13 -2.49
N ASP A 35 -17.03 9.24 -3.23
CA ASP A 35 -18.03 10.31 -3.26
C ASP A 35 -19.38 9.80 -3.81
N ALA A 36 -19.33 9.08 -4.94
CA ALA A 36 -20.50 8.42 -5.51
C ALA A 36 -21.01 7.26 -4.62
N GLU A 37 -20.12 6.48 -4.00
CA GLU A 37 -20.52 5.39 -3.10
C GLU A 37 -21.26 5.90 -1.85
N ILE A 38 -20.84 7.03 -1.27
CA ILE A 38 -21.54 7.65 -0.14
C ILE A 38 -22.94 8.08 -0.56
N ASP A 39 -23.05 8.79 -1.68
CA ASP A 39 -24.33 9.39 -2.05
C ASP A 39 -25.38 8.34 -2.48
N TYR A 40 -24.94 7.26 -3.13
CA TYR A 40 -25.83 6.20 -3.62
C TYR A 40 -25.99 5.01 -2.65
N MET A 41 -24.93 4.59 -1.94
CA MET A 41 -25.01 3.41 -1.07
C MET A 41 -25.30 3.74 0.40
N TRP A 42 -24.81 4.87 0.95
CA TRP A 42 -25.00 5.16 2.38
C TRP A 42 -26.40 5.69 2.72
N ARG A 43 -27.14 6.20 1.72
CA ARG A 43 -28.55 6.64 1.87
C ARG A 43 -29.58 5.52 1.76
N LYS A 44 -29.21 4.32 1.28
CA LYS A 44 -30.11 3.17 1.05
C LYS A 44 -29.94 2.13 2.17
N PRO A 45 -30.96 1.27 2.44
CA PRO A 45 -30.86 0.25 3.47
C PRO A 45 -29.69 -0.71 3.18
N LYS A 46 -28.70 -0.73 4.08
CA LYS A 46 -27.43 -1.44 3.91
C LYS A 46 -27.69 -2.95 3.89
N ARG A 47 -27.50 -3.58 2.73
CA ARG A 47 -27.59 -5.03 2.54
C ARG A 47 -26.22 -5.69 2.78
N PHE A 48 -26.19 -6.98 3.09
CA PHE A 48 -24.96 -7.74 3.35
C PHE A 48 -23.87 -7.58 2.28
N GLY A 49 -24.26 -7.46 1.01
CA GLY A 49 -23.33 -7.22 -0.10
C GLY A 49 -22.54 -5.90 -0.01
N PHE A 50 -23.10 -4.85 0.62
CA PHE A 50 -22.38 -3.60 0.87
C PHE A 50 -21.24 -3.80 1.89
N PHE A 51 -21.53 -4.51 2.98
CA PHE A 51 -20.50 -4.84 3.97
C PHE A 51 -19.43 -5.73 3.38
N LEU A 52 -19.79 -6.75 2.59
CA LEU A 52 -18.83 -7.63 1.94
C LEU A 52 -17.94 -6.86 0.95
N PHE A 53 -18.53 -5.93 0.19
CA PHE A 53 -17.82 -5.08 -0.76
C PHE A 53 -16.82 -4.14 -0.05
N VAL A 54 -17.26 -3.48 1.03
CA VAL A 54 -16.39 -2.64 1.87
C VAL A 54 -15.29 -3.50 2.51
N LEU A 55 -15.61 -4.68 3.04
CA LEU A 55 -14.61 -5.59 3.63
C LEU A 55 -13.54 -5.98 2.62
N LEU A 56 -13.94 -6.48 1.45
CA LEU A 56 -13.02 -6.89 0.39
C LEU A 56 -12.13 -5.72 -0.06
N ARG A 57 -12.71 -4.53 -0.18
CA ARG A 57 -12.02 -3.33 -0.65
C ARG A 57 -11.02 -2.78 0.37
N TYR A 58 -11.41 -2.67 1.65
CA TYR A 58 -10.53 -2.19 2.71
C TYR A 58 -9.47 -3.21 3.13
N ILE A 59 -9.74 -4.52 3.00
CA ILE A 59 -8.74 -5.56 3.22
C ILE A 59 -7.56 -5.40 2.26
N SER A 60 -7.80 -5.10 0.98
CA SER A 60 -6.71 -4.92 0.01
C SER A 60 -5.81 -3.72 0.33
N VAL A 61 -6.40 -2.61 0.80
CA VAL A 61 -5.66 -1.41 1.25
C VAL A 61 -4.84 -1.72 2.51
N VAL A 62 -5.44 -2.42 3.49
CA VAL A 62 -4.75 -2.82 4.72
C VAL A 62 -3.61 -3.79 4.41
N ALA A 63 -3.85 -4.79 3.56
CA ALA A 63 -2.85 -5.78 3.18
C ALA A 63 -1.64 -5.14 2.48
N THR A 64 -1.87 -4.26 1.50
CA THR A 64 -0.78 -3.53 0.82
C THR A 64 -0.02 -2.62 1.78
N THR A 65 -0.71 -1.93 2.69
CA THR A 65 -0.07 -1.10 3.72
C THR A 65 0.82 -1.92 4.66
N VAL A 66 0.35 -3.10 5.08
CA VAL A 66 1.11 -4.02 5.95
C VAL A 66 2.35 -4.55 5.23
N ILE A 67 2.22 -4.97 3.97
CA ILE A 67 3.35 -5.46 3.16
C ILE A 67 4.44 -4.39 3.03
N ILE A 68 4.06 -3.15 2.70
CA ILE A 68 5.01 -2.04 2.61
C ILE A 68 5.68 -1.78 3.95
N ASN A 69 4.94 -1.83 5.07
CA ASN A 69 5.51 -1.61 6.40
C ASN A 69 6.53 -2.70 6.78
N ILE A 70 6.23 -3.95 6.44
CA ILE A 70 7.14 -5.09 6.66
C ILE A 70 8.40 -4.92 5.79
N ASN A 71 8.24 -4.60 4.50
CA ASN A 71 9.35 -4.37 3.58
C ASN A 71 10.26 -3.21 4.06
N PHE A 72 9.67 -2.14 4.60
CA PHE A 72 10.43 -1.03 5.17
C PHE A 72 11.21 -1.39 6.44
N ARG A 73 10.64 -2.23 7.32
CA ARG A 73 11.31 -2.68 8.55
C ARG A 73 12.46 -3.64 8.27
N ASN A 74 12.39 -4.40 7.18
CA ASN A 74 13.39 -5.37 6.80
C ASN A 74 14.59 -4.76 6.05
N ILE A 75 14.61 -3.44 5.80
CA ILE A 75 15.78 -2.77 5.22
C ILE A 75 16.90 -2.80 6.27
N PRO A 76 18.02 -3.49 6.02
CA PRO A 76 19.17 -3.43 6.91
C PRO A 76 19.70 -1.99 6.88
N VAL A 77 19.70 -1.33 8.04
CA VAL A 77 20.35 -0.03 8.21
C VAL A 77 21.84 -0.28 8.00
N GLU A 78 22.39 0.08 6.84
CA GLU A 78 23.83 0.08 6.62
C GLU A 78 24.44 0.98 7.70
N ARG A 79 25.02 0.34 8.70
CA ARG A 79 25.78 1.00 9.75
C ARG A 79 27.12 1.32 9.10
N CYS A 80 27.27 2.52 8.55
CA CYS A 80 28.59 3.04 8.23
C CYS A 80 29.37 3.09 9.53
N SER A 81 30.18 2.05 9.78
CA SER A 81 31.18 2.06 10.84
C SER A 81 32.27 3.06 10.43
N PRO A 82 32.74 3.93 11.35
CA PRO A 82 33.79 4.89 11.05
C PRO A 82 35.10 4.21 10.64
#